data_AF-A0A9E2GW51-F1
#
_entry.id   AF-A0A9E2GW51-F1
#
_cell.length_a   1.000
_cell.length_b   1.000
_cell.length_c   1.000
_cell.angle_alpha   90.00
_cell.angle_beta   90.00
_cell.angle_gamma   90.00
#
_symmetry.space_group_name_H-M   'P 1'
#
loop_
_entity.id
_entity.type
_entity.pdbx_description
1 polymer ?
#
loop_
_entity_poly.entity_id
_entity_poly.type
_entity_poly.pdbx_seq_one_letter_code
_entity_poly.pdbx_strand_id
1 'polypeptide(L)'
;MRKRPAPLSPGSPPYEIIAPMGVSPQQLITPDGPEVLMLLSGRMHMQVPTENHSMEMKYGRPVVVEKPYCVFCPHGPGTGRALRISVPSAAGPLTDAPSSRRKPALH
;
A
#
# COMPACT_ATOMS: atom_id res chain seq x y z
N MET A 1 22.17 -11.47 -11.09
CA MET A 1 22.28 -10.23 -10.29
C MET A 1 20.89 -9.65 -10.08
N ARG A 2 20.38 -9.61 -8.85
CA ARG A 2 19.09 -8.95 -8.56
C ARG A 2 19.35 -7.45 -8.42
N LYS A 3 18.84 -6.63 -9.35
CA LYS A 3 18.87 -5.17 -9.22
C LYS A 3 18.01 -4.81 -8.01
N ARG A 4 18.64 -4.26 -6.96
CA ARG A 4 17.89 -3.66 -5.84
C ARG A 4 17.08 -2.49 -6.39
N PRO A 5 15.81 -2.30 -5.99
CA PRO A 5 15.10 -1.06 -6.30
C PRO A 5 15.90 0.13 -5.78
N ALA A 6 15.98 1.20 -6.56
CA ALA A 6 16.64 2.41 -6.13
C ALA A 6 15.88 3.00 -4.92
N PRO A 7 16.58 3.55 -3.91
CA PRO A 7 15.91 4.28 -2.83
C PRO A 7 15.09 5.42 -3.42
N LEU A 8 13.84 5.55 -2.95
CA LEU A 8 12.91 6.58 -3.38
C LEU A 8 13.54 7.96 -3.19
N SER A 9 13.61 8.75 -4.27
CA SER A 9 14.10 10.13 -4.23
C SER A 9 13.17 10.99 -3.37
N PRO A 10 13.73 11.92 -2.56
CA PRO A 10 12.92 12.82 -1.76
C PRO A 10 12.01 13.64 -2.67
N GLY A 11 10.70 13.43 -2.57
CA GLY A 11 9.68 14.07 -3.41
C GLY A 11 8.86 13.13 -4.30
N SER A 12 9.14 11.82 -4.31
CA SER A 12 8.20 10.85 -4.88
C SER A 12 6.96 10.74 -3.95
N PRO A 13 5.73 10.76 -4.51
CA PRO A 13 4.53 10.61 -3.69
C PRO A 13 4.62 9.29 -2.92
N PRO A 14 4.11 9.21 -1.67
CA PRO A 14 4.15 7.98 -0.85
C PRO A 14 3.23 6.89 -1.39
N TYR A 15 2.77 7.03 -2.64
CA TYR A 15 1.84 6.15 -3.30
C TYR A 15 2.30 5.80 -4.71
N GLU A 16 1.97 4.58 -5.13
CA GLU A 16 2.25 3.99 -6.42
C GLU A 16 0.96 3.37 -6.98
N ILE A 17 0.78 3.40 -8.31
CA ILE A 17 -0.27 2.61 -8.97
C ILE A 17 0.35 1.31 -9.47
N ILE A 18 -0.14 0.19 -8.95
CA ILE A 18 0.26 -1.14 -9.40
C ILE A 18 -0.77 -1.69 -10.39
N ALA A 19 -0.28 -2.28 -11.47
CA ALA A 19 -1.07 -2.94 -12.50
C ALA A 19 -0.40 -4.28 -12.86
N PRO A 20 -0.83 -5.40 -12.25
CA PRO A 20 -0.22 -6.69 -12.49
C PRO A 20 -0.32 -7.11 -13.96
N MET A 21 0.77 -7.65 -14.47
CA MET A 21 0.90 -8.11 -15.86
C MET A 21 0.59 -9.60 -16.03
N GLY A 22 0.07 -10.28 -15.01
CA GLY A 22 -0.12 -11.72 -15.00
C GLY A 22 -1.46 -12.16 -14.42
N VAL A 23 -1.88 -13.34 -14.85
CA VAL A 23 -3.07 -14.06 -14.33
C VAL A 23 -2.77 -14.89 -13.08
N SER A 24 -1.50 -14.98 -12.71
CA SER A 24 -1.02 -15.76 -11.57
C SER A 24 -0.01 -14.95 -10.73
N PRO A 25 0.12 -15.28 -9.44
CA PRO A 25 1.04 -14.59 -8.54
C PRO A 25 2.50 -14.93 -8.90
N GLN A 26 3.12 -14.05 -9.67
CA GLN A 26 4.53 -14.15 -10.09
C GLN A 26 5.38 -13.00 -9.54
N GLN A 27 4.75 -11.84 -9.32
CA GLN A 27 5.40 -10.66 -8.77
C GLN A 27 5.22 -10.63 -7.25
N LEU A 28 6.28 -10.99 -6.52
CA LEU A 28 6.35 -10.82 -5.07
C LEU A 28 6.74 -9.38 -4.74
N ILE A 29 5.92 -8.73 -3.94
CA ILE A 29 6.15 -7.42 -3.36
C ILE A 29 6.53 -7.63 -1.90
N THR A 30 7.71 -7.13 -1.53
CA THR A 30 8.19 -7.14 -0.14
C THR A 30 8.10 -5.72 0.39
N PRO A 31 7.14 -5.43 1.29
CA PRO A 31 7.01 -4.09 1.85
C PRO A 31 8.09 -3.82 2.89
N ASP A 32 8.58 -2.58 2.97
CA ASP A 32 9.58 -2.13 3.97
C ASP A 32 8.91 -1.72 5.32
N GLY A 33 7.59 -1.87 5.43
CA GLY A 33 6.75 -1.51 6.58
C GLY A 33 5.26 -1.74 6.25
N PRO A 34 4.31 -1.29 7.08
CA PRO A 34 2.89 -1.39 6.74
C PRO A 34 2.55 -0.63 5.44
N GLU A 35 1.77 -1.25 4.58
CA GLU A 35 1.28 -0.65 3.34
C GLU A 35 -0.24 -0.75 3.26
N VAL A 36 -0.85 0.24 2.59
CA VAL A 36 -2.28 0.20 2.25
C VAL A 36 -2.43 -0.09 0.76
N LEU A 37 -3.16 -1.14 0.43
CA LEU A 37 -3.57 -1.48 -0.93
C LEU A 37 -5.05 -1.20 -1.12
N MET A 38 -5.42 -0.54 -2.21
CA MET A 38 -6.82 -0.28 -2.54
C MET A 38 -7.06 -0.47 -4.03
N LEU A 39 -8.02 -1.33 -4.38
CA LEU A 39 -8.40 -1.52 -5.79
C LEU A 39 -9.11 -0.26 -6.31
N LEU A 40 -8.58 0.29 -7.42
CA LEU A 40 -9.12 1.49 -8.06
C LEU A 40 -9.96 1.19 -9.30
N SER A 41 -9.76 0.03 -9.93
CA SER A 41 -10.52 -0.38 -11.12
C SER A 41 -10.29 -1.85 -11.43
N GLY A 42 -11.27 -2.48 -12.08
CA GLY A 42 -11.11 -3.82 -12.63
C GLY A 42 -11.19 -4.92 -11.58
N ARG A 43 -10.45 -6.02 -11.79
CA ARG A 43 -10.40 -7.17 -10.86
C ARG A 43 -8.96 -7.56 -10.57
N MET A 44 -8.64 -7.68 -9.29
CA MET A 44 -7.31 -8.06 -8.81
C MET A 44 -7.45 -8.97 -7.59
N HIS A 45 -6.55 -9.95 -7.50
CA HIS A 45 -6.41 -10.83 -6.36
C HIS A 45 -5.09 -10.53 -5.66
N MET A 46 -5.10 -10.68 -4.35
CA MET A 46 -3.94 -10.59 -3.48
C MET A 46 -3.69 -11.95 -2.84
N GLN A 47 -2.43 -12.34 -2.70
CA GLN A 47 -2.05 -13.55 -1.97
C GLN A 47 -0.87 -13.24 -1.05
N VAL A 48 -0.98 -13.66 0.20
CA VAL A 48 0.17 -13.72 1.11
C VAL A 48 0.73 -15.15 1.01
N PRO A 49 1.97 -15.36 0.53
CA PRO A 49 2.50 -16.71 0.27
C PRO A 49 2.46 -17.65 1.48
N THR A 50 2.57 -17.11 2.70
CA THR A 50 2.52 -17.89 3.94
C THR A 50 1.12 -18.39 4.30
N GLU A 51 0.07 -17.89 3.66
CA GLU A 51 -1.32 -18.11 4.09
C GLU A 51 -2.07 -19.11 3.17
N ASN A 52 -1.42 -19.64 2.13
CA ASN A 52 -1.96 -20.66 1.19
C ASN A 52 -3.30 -20.33 0.51
N HIS A 53 -3.84 -19.13 0.68
CA HIS A 53 -5.08 -18.68 0.04
C HIS A 53 -4.90 -17.31 -0.61
N SER A 54 -5.68 -17.05 -1.66
CA SER A 54 -5.76 -15.74 -2.30
C SER A 54 -7.10 -15.08 -1.98
N MET A 55 -7.09 -13.76 -1.83
CA MET A 55 -8.26 -12.94 -1.58
C MET A 55 -8.52 -12.05 -2.80
N GLU A 56 -9.76 -12.01 -3.28
CA GLU A 56 -10.18 -11.02 -4.27
C GLU A 56 -10.26 -9.64 -3.60
N MET A 57 -9.57 -8.65 -4.16
CA MET A 57 -9.65 -7.28 -3.69
C MET A 57 -10.98 -6.65 -4.11
N LYS A 58 -11.59 -5.89 -3.21
CA LYS A 58 -12.86 -5.18 -3.47
C LYS A 58 -12.59 -3.72 -3.81
N TYR A 59 -13.32 -3.19 -4.79
CA TYR A 59 -13.19 -1.81 -5.25
C TYR A 59 -13.35 -0.82 -4.10
N GLY A 60 -12.40 0.12 -3.98
CA GLY A 60 -12.43 1.17 -2.95
C GLY A 60 -12.30 0.68 -1.50
N ARG A 61 -12.05 -0.62 -1.29
CA ARG A 61 -11.84 -1.19 0.05
C ARG A 61 -10.34 -1.30 0.32
N PRO A 62 -9.79 -0.55 1.30
CA PRO A 62 -8.38 -0.65 1.64
C PRO A 62 -8.09 -1.96 2.37
N VAL A 63 -6.91 -2.51 2.11
CA VAL A 63 -6.32 -3.67 2.79
C VAL A 63 -4.97 -3.23 3.33
N VAL A 64 -4.74 -3.43 4.62
CA VAL A 64 -3.43 -3.18 5.24
C VAL A 64 -2.59 -4.45 5.13
N VAL A 65 -1.34 -4.32 4.70
CA VAL A 65 -0.44 -5.44 4.49
C VAL A 65 0.92 -5.14 5.10
N GLU A 66 1.39 -6.04 5.95
CA GLU A 66 2.69 -5.94 6.62
C GLU A 66 3.66 -7.06 6.22
N LYS A 67 3.15 -8.08 5.52
CA LYS A 67 3.93 -9.25 5.08
C LYS A 67 4.17 -9.20 3.58
N PRO A 68 5.19 -9.91 3.05
CA PRO A 68 5.34 -10.08 1.60
C PRO A 68 4.07 -10.63 0.96
N TYR A 69 3.69 -10.06 -0.18
CA TYR A 69 2.45 -10.40 -0.88
C TYR A 69 2.63 -10.38 -2.39
N CYS A 70 1.74 -11.07 -3.09
CA CYS A 70 1.62 -11.03 -4.54
C CYS A 70 0.27 -10.41 -4.92
N VAL A 71 0.24 -9.69 -6.04
CA VAL A 71 -1.00 -9.25 -6.68
C VAL A 71 -1.05 -9.74 -8.12
N PHE A 72 -2.23 -10.13 -8.59
CA PHE A 72 -2.42 -10.63 -9.96
C PHE A 72 -3.85 -10.39 -10.44
N CYS A 73 -4.04 -10.42 -11.75
CA CYS A 73 -5.30 -10.10 -12.41
C CYS A 73 -5.84 -11.36 -13.11
N PRO A 74 -6.80 -12.10 -12.53
CA PRO A 74 -7.20 -13.42 -13.04
C PRO A 74 -7.80 -13.38 -14.46
N HIS A 75 -8.28 -12.22 -14.93
CA HIS A 75 -8.84 -12.04 -16.27
C HIS A 75 -7.82 -11.56 -17.32
N GLY A 76 -6.55 -11.41 -16.93
CA GLY A 76 -5.48 -11.01 -17.83
C GLY A 76 -4.74 -9.74 -17.38
N PRO A 77 -3.59 -9.45 -18.01
CA PRO A 77 -2.77 -8.28 -17.71
C PRO A 77 -3.58 -6.98 -17.81
N GLY A 78 -3.36 -6.04 -16.89
CA GLY A 78 -4.00 -4.71 -16.96
C GLY A 78 -5.51 -4.68 -16.69
N THR A 79 -6.15 -5.82 -16.40
CA THR A 79 -7.57 -5.89 -16.05
C THR A 79 -7.87 -5.45 -14.61
N GLY A 80 -6.86 -5.01 -13.87
CA GLY A 80 -6.97 -4.48 -12.52
C GLY A 80 -5.87 -3.44 -12.24
N ARG A 81 -6.22 -2.39 -11.48
CA ARG A 81 -5.27 -1.37 -11.00
C ARG A 81 -5.53 -1.10 -9.53
N ALA A 82 -4.48 -1.05 -8.73
CA ALA A 82 -4.58 -0.70 -7.32
C ALA A 82 -3.63 0.44 -6.95
N LEU A 83 -4.07 1.23 -5.97
CA LEU A 83 -3.24 2.17 -5.26
C LEU A 83 -2.48 1.40 -4.17
N ARG A 84 -1.18 1.57 -4.11
CA ARG A 84 -0.30 1.13 -3.03
C ARG A 84 0.22 2.37 -2.33
N ILE A 85 0.05 2.45 -1.02
CA ILE A 85 0.54 3.57 -0.20
C ILE A 85 1.47 3.00 0.86
N SER A 86 2.72 3.47 0.87
CA SER A 86 3.64 3.14 1.95
C SER A 86 3.29 3.97 3.18
N VAL A 87 3.08 3.33 4.32
CA VAL A 87 2.89 4.05 5.59
C VAL A 87 4.29 4.31 6.15
N PRO A 88 4.75 5.58 6.23
CA PRO A 88 6.03 5.85 6.83
C PRO A 88 6.04 5.35 8.27
N SER A 89 7.07 4.58 8.63
CA SER A 89 7.28 4.00 9.96
C SER A 89 7.40 5.05 11.09
N ALA A 90 7.38 6.34 10.75
CA ALA A 90 7.34 7.45 11.70
C ALA A 90 5.94 7.66 12.31
N ALA A 91 5.41 6.64 12.97
CA ALA A 91 4.53 6.87 14.11
C ALA A 91 5.42 7.07 15.34
N GLY A 92 6.06 8.24 15.43
CA GLY A 92 6.26 8.82 16.75
C GLY A 92 4.89 9.00 17.40
N PRO A 93 4.78 9.03 18.74
CA PRO A 93 3.51 9.33 19.40
C PRO A 93 2.91 10.59 18.77
N LEU A 94 1.59 10.60 18.57
CA LEU A 94 0.81 11.78 18.17
C LEU A 94 0.86 12.83 19.30
N THR A 95 2.03 13.36 19.60
CA THR A 95 2.26 14.48 20.50
C THR A 95 2.85 15.59 19.67
N ASP A 96 1.97 16.35 19.04
CA ASP A 96 1.97 17.81 19.10
C ASP A 96 0.84 18.32 18.21
N ALA A 97 -0.39 18.21 18.73
CA ALA A 97 -1.37 19.23 18.41
C ALA A 97 -0.80 20.55 18.98
N PRO A 98 -0.68 21.63 18.19
CA PRO A 98 -0.36 22.93 18.77
C PRO A 98 -1.51 23.30 19.69
N SER A 99 -1.31 23.12 20.99
CA SER A 99 -2.17 23.62 22.04
C SER A 99 -2.16 25.14 21.92
N SER A 100 -3.09 25.68 21.12
CA SER A 100 -3.44 27.09 21.17
C SER A 100 -4.14 27.32 22.51
N ARG A 101 -3.34 27.43 23.56
CA ARG A 101 -3.77 27.94 24.86
C ARG A 101 -4.03 29.43 24.68
N ARG A 102 -5.16 29.76 24.06
CA ARG A 102 -5.74 31.11 24.14
C ARG A 102 -6.04 31.35 25.61
N LYS A 103 -5.20 32.16 26.27
CA LYS A 103 -5.58 32.80 27.53
C LYS A 103 -6.87 33.58 27.27
N PRO A 104 -7.97 33.40 28.01
CA PRO A 104 -8.99 34.42 28.05
C PRO A 104 -8.40 35.63 28.78
N ALA A 105 -8.43 36.79 28.12
CA ALA A 105 -8.20 38.06 28.79
C ALA A 105 -9.34 38.28 29.78
N LEU A 106 -9.03 38.37 31.08
CA LEU A 106 -9.96 38.90 32.08
C LEU A 106 -10.04 40.41 31.91
N HIS A 107 -11.25 40.93 31.74
CA HIS A 107 -11.64 42.28 32.13
C HIS A 107 -12.44 42.19 33.43
#